data_AF-A0A9D6Q0F1-F1
#
_entry.id   AF-A0A9D6Q0F1-F1
#
_cell.length_a   1.000
_cell.length_b   1.000
_cell.length_c   1.000
_cell.angle_alpha   90.00
_cell.angle_beta   90.00
_cell.angle_gamma   90.00
#
_symmetry.space_group_name_H-M   'P 1'
#
loop_
_entity.id
_entity.type
_entity.pdbx_description
1 polymer ?
#
loop_
_entity_poly.entity_id
_entity_poly.type
_entity_poly.pdbx_seq_one_letter_code
_entity_poly.pdbx_strand_id
1 'polypeptide(L)'
;MDRLASLRQLPDHTPQVGRIIGNLERFLTVTLVLLDQYTAIAFVLTAKSVARFRQIEEEKGFAEYYLVGTLTSSAIGVVVGVLLKILSLNGVEIPLLQE
;
A
#
# COMPACT_ATOMS: atom_id res chain seq x y z
N MET A 1 -13.77 42.58 11.90
CA MET A 1 -14.17 41.24 11.39
C MET A 1 -12.98 40.44 10.84
N ASP A 2 -11.72 40.86 11.08
CA ASP A 2 -10.51 40.20 10.54
C ASP A 2 -9.91 39.07 11.39
N ARG A 3 -10.31 38.89 12.66
CA ARG A 3 -9.72 37.88 13.55
C ARG A 3 -10.23 36.45 13.33
N LEU A 4 -11.26 36.26 12.52
CA LEU A 4 -11.83 34.94 12.20
C LEU A 4 -11.15 34.27 10.99
N ALA A 5 -10.42 35.04 10.18
CA ALA A 5 -9.66 34.51 9.05
C ALA A 5 -8.38 33.77 9.48
N SER A 6 -7.77 34.16 10.60
CA SER A 6 -6.58 33.52 11.16
C SER A 6 -6.85 32.20 11.89
N LEU A 7 -8.13 31.89 12.21
CA LEU A 7 -8.54 30.63 12.86
C LEU A 7 -8.88 29.52 11.86
N ARG A 8 -8.84 29.80 10.55
CA ARG A 8 -9.06 28.80 9.48
C ARG A 8 -7.77 28.10 9.05
N GLN A 9 -6.62 28.49 9.61
CA GLN A 9 -5.33 27.83 9.45
C GLN A 9 -5.05 26.85 10.59
N LEU A 10 -6.03 26.01 10.95
CA LEU A 10 -5.68 24.79 11.67
C LEU A 10 -4.88 23.92 10.70
N PRO A 11 -3.67 23.46 11.05
CA PRO A 11 -2.91 22.57 10.20
C PRO A 11 -3.75 21.32 9.99
N ASP A 12 -4.22 21.13 8.76
CA ASP A 12 -4.96 19.93 8.41
C ASP A 12 -3.97 18.77 8.54
N HIS A 13 -4.12 17.98 9.61
CA HIS A 13 -3.25 16.85 9.94
C HIS A 13 -3.47 15.67 8.99
N THR A 14 -3.52 15.92 7.68
CA THR A 14 -3.60 14.92 6.61
C THR A 14 -2.28 14.20 6.24
N PRO A 15 -1.11 14.33 6.91
CA PRO A 15 0.02 13.41 6.67
C PRO A 15 -0.23 11.97 7.16
N GLN A 16 -1.34 11.71 7.87
CA GLN A 16 -1.67 10.38 8.39
C GLN A 16 -2.35 9.49 7.33
N VAL A 17 -3.20 10.07 6.48
CA VAL A 17 -4.03 9.29 5.53
C VAL A 17 -3.16 8.53 4.52
N GLY A 18 -2.11 9.17 3.97
CA GLY A 18 -1.18 8.51 3.05
C GLY A 18 -0.42 7.33 3.68
N ARG A 19 -0.05 7.44 4.96
CA ARG A 19 0.61 6.36 5.72
C ARG A 19 -0.33 5.19 6.00
N ILE A 20 -1.58 5.48 6.34
CA ILE A 20 -2.62 4.46 6.57
C ILE A 20 -2.88 3.67 5.28
N ILE A 21 -3.02 4.35 4.13
CA ILE A 21 -3.21 3.71 2.83
C ILE A 21 -2.02 2.79 2.50
N GLY A 22 -0.78 3.24 2.72
CA GLY A 22 0.41 2.43 2.47
C GLY A 22 0.48 1.17 3.35
N ASN A 23 0.05 1.26 4.61
CA ASN A 23 0.01 0.09 5.49
C ASN A 23 -1.10 -0.89 5.09
N LEU A 24 -2.29 -0.40 4.74
CA LEU A 24 -3.39 -1.24 4.23
C LEU A 24 -2.97 -2.02 2.99
N GLU A 25 -2.31 -1.36 2.05
CA GLU A 25 -1.81 -2.00 0.82
C GLU A 25 -0.83 -3.13 1.15
N ARG A 26 0.10 -2.94 2.09
CA ARG A 26 1.03 -4.01 2.52
C ARG A 26 0.31 -5.21 3.13
N PHE A 27 -0.67 -4.99 4.01
CA PHE A 27 -1.48 -6.08 4.57
C PHE A 27 -2.22 -6.84 3.47
N LEU A 28 -2.76 -6.11 2.49
CA LEU A 28 -3.50 -6.69 1.37
C LEU A 28 -2.56 -7.46 0.43
N THR A 29 -1.37 -6.93 0.12
CA THR A 29 -0.33 -7.63 -0.65
C THR A 29 0.06 -8.95 0.03
N VAL A 30 0.38 -8.93 1.32
CA VAL A 30 0.76 -10.16 2.05
C VAL A 30 -0.37 -11.19 2.03
N THR A 31 -1.61 -10.76 2.29
CA THR A 31 -2.78 -11.64 2.27
C THR A 31 -2.99 -12.26 0.88
N LEU A 32 -2.89 -11.46 -0.18
CA LEU A 32 -3.07 -11.94 -1.55
C LEU A 32 -1.96 -12.89 -2.01
N VAL A 33 -0.71 -12.69 -1.55
CA VAL A 33 0.39 -13.63 -1.81
C VAL A 33 0.12 -14.98 -1.15
N LEU A 34 -0.41 -14.99 0.08
CA LEU A 34 -0.79 -16.23 0.76
C LEU A 34 -1.91 -16.98 0.04
N LEU A 35 -2.79 -16.25 -0.67
CA LEU A 35 -3.88 -16.81 -1.48
C LEU A 35 -3.47 -17.11 -2.95
N ASP A 36 -2.20 -16.93 -3.31
CA ASP A 36 -1.69 -17.05 -4.68
C ASP A 36 -2.36 -16.12 -5.73
N GLN A 37 -2.98 -15.03 -5.27
CA GLN A 37 -3.70 -14.09 -6.11
C GLN A 37 -2.82 -12.91 -6.55
N TYR A 38 -1.76 -13.18 -7.31
CA TYR A 38 -0.84 -12.14 -7.79
C TYR A 38 -1.52 -11.10 -8.69
N THR A 39 -2.52 -11.50 -9.47
CA THR A 39 -3.32 -10.60 -10.32
C THR A 39 -4.07 -9.55 -9.50
N ALA A 40 -4.59 -9.94 -8.33
CA ALA A 40 -5.30 -9.01 -7.45
C ALA A 40 -4.35 -7.95 -6.87
N ILE A 41 -3.07 -8.29 -6.66
CA ILE A 41 -2.04 -7.33 -6.21
C ILE A 41 -1.84 -6.24 -7.27
N ALA A 42 -1.74 -6.64 -8.55
CA ALA A 42 -1.63 -5.68 -9.66
C ALA A 42 -2.86 -4.76 -9.76
N PHE A 43 -4.06 -5.30 -9.51
CA PHE A 43 -5.29 -4.51 -9.46
C PHE A 43 -5.26 -3.45 -8.36
N VAL A 44 -4.79 -3.80 -7.16
CA VAL A 44 -4.71 -2.88 -6.01
C VAL A 44 -3.71 -1.75 -6.29
N LEU A 45 -2.54 -2.09 -6.83
CA LEU A 45 -1.52 -1.11 -7.22
C LEU A 45 -2.03 -0.14 -8.30
N THR A 46 -2.76 -0.68 -9.27
CA THR A 46 -3.38 0.12 -10.33
C THR A 46 -4.44 1.04 -9.76
N ALA A 47 -5.35 0.52 -8.92
CA ALA A 47 -6.39 1.32 -8.27
C ALA A 47 -5.82 2.48 -7.46
N LYS A 48 -4.74 2.23 -6.70
CA LYS A 48 -4.03 3.27 -5.94
C LYS A 48 -3.44 4.35 -6.85
N SER A 49 -2.84 3.95 -7.97
CA SER A 49 -2.23 4.85 -8.95
C SER A 49 -3.29 5.68 -9.69
N VAL A 50 -4.43 5.08 -10.04
CA VAL A 50 -5.58 5.79 -10.64
C VAL A 50 -6.14 6.84 -9.68
N ALA A 51 -6.28 6.51 -8.40
CA ALA A 51 -6.76 7.46 -7.39
C ALA A 51 -5.82 8.67 -7.19
N ARG A 52 -4.53 8.52 -7.50
CA ARG A 52 -3.51 9.58 -7.40
C ARG A 52 -3.07 10.14 -8.76
N PHE A 53 -3.69 9.72 -9.86
CA PHE A 53 -3.25 10.01 -11.22
C PHE A 53 -3.09 11.51 -11.47
N ARG A 54 -4.09 12.31 -11.07
CA ARG A 54 -4.04 13.78 -11.25
C ARG A 54 -2.85 14.43 -10.54
N GLN A 55 -2.52 13.98 -9.34
CA GLN A 55 -1.38 14.52 -8.57
C GLN A 55 -0.04 14.07 -9.16
N ILE A 56 0.04 12.84 -9.67
CA ILE A 56 1.22 12.32 -10.37
C ILE A 56 1.44 13.11 -11.68
N GLU A 57 0.37 13.50 -12.37
CA GLU A 57 0.44 14.28 -13.61
C GLU A 57 0.86 15.74 -13.36
N GLU A 58 0.32 16.36 -12.31
CA GLU A 58 0.54 17.78 -12.00
C GLU A 58 1.93 18.04 -11.34
N GLU A 59 2.45 17.09 -10.56
CA GLU A 59 3.68 17.27 -9.76
C GLU A 59 4.75 16.21 -10.07
N LYS A 60 5.74 16.55 -10.92
CA LYS A 60 6.84 15.62 -11.30
C LYS A 60 7.61 15.04 -10.10
N GLY A 61 7.95 15.86 -9.11
CA GLY A 61 8.68 15.40 -7.92
C GLY A 61 7.86 14.41 -7.07
N PHE A 62 6.54 14.60 -7.02
CA PHE A 62 5.63 13.67 -6.36
C PHE A 62 5.52 12.36 -7.14
N ALA A 63 5.44 12.42 -8.48
CA ALA A 63 5.37 11.25 -9.34
C ALA A 63 6.55 10.28 -9.12
N GLU A 64 7.78 10.79 -9.14
CA GLU A 64 8.98 9.98 -8.96
C GLU A 64 9.02 9.34 -7.57
N TYR A 65 8.77 10.14 -6.53
CA TYR A 65 8.74 9.65 -5.15
C TYR A 65 7.63 8.60 -4.93
N TYR A 66 6.43 8.87 -5.44
CA TYR A 66 5.28 7.98 -5.32
C TYR A 66 5.53 6.65 -6.04
N LEU A 67 6.07 6.69 -7.26
CA LEU A 67 6.30 5.52 -8.08
C LEU A 67 7.40 4.63 -7.46
N VAL A 68 8.55 5.22 -7.11
CA VAL A 68 9.65 4.50 -6.44
C VAL A 68 9.16 3.95 -5.10
N GLY A 69 8.50 4.77 -4.27
CA GLY A 69 8.02 4.34 -2.96
C GLY A 69 6.99 3.20 -3.02
N THR A 70 6.04 3.26 -3.95
CA THR A 70 4.98 2.25 -4.09
C THR A 70 5.54 0.95 -4.66
N LEU A 71 6.37 1.01 -5.71
CA LEU A 71 6.96 -0.18 -6.31
C LEU A 71 7.94 -0.88 -5.35
N THR A 72 8.82 -0.14 -4.69
CA THR A 72 9.75 -0.72 -3.71
C THR A 72 8.98 -1.35 -2.54
N SER A 73 7.97 -0.67 -2.00
CA SER A 73 7.17 -1.22 -0.90
C SER A 73 6.41 -2.48 -1.30
N SER A 74 5.87 -2.51 -2.51
CA SER A 74 5.09 -3.66 -3.01
C SER A 74 5.99 -4.84 -3.34
N ALA A 75 7.16 -4.59 -3.92
CA ALA A 75 8.17 -5.62 -4.13
C ALA A 75 8.62 -6.26 -2.80
N ILE A 76 8.89 -5.45 -1.78
CA ILE A 76 9.22 -5.97 -0.44
C ILE A 76 8.04 -6.77 0.14
N GLY A 77 6.81 -6.27 0.03
CA GLY A 77 5.61 -7.00 0.48
C GLY A 77 5.44 -8.35 -0.20
N VAL A 78 5.67 -8.43 -1.50
CA VAL A 78 5.63 -9.69 -2.27
C VAL A 78 6.75 -10.64 -1.82
N VAL A 79 8.00 -10.15 -1.74
CA VAL A 79 9.14 -10.97 -1.29
C VAL A 79 8.90 -11.52 0.11
N VAL A 80 8.44 -10.68 1.05
CA VAL A 80 8.13 -11.11 2.42
C VAL A 80 6.98 -12.13 2.42
N GLY A 81 5.91 -11.89 1.68
CA GLY A 81 4.80 -12.85 1.57
C GLY A 81 5.24 -14.20 1.01
N VAL A 82 6.09 -14.20 -0.02
CA VAL A 82 6.64 -15.43 -0.62
C VAL A 82 7.58 -16.13 0.36
N LEU A 83 8.46 -15.40 1.05
CA LEU A 83 9.34 -15.97 2.07
C LEU A 83 8.55 -16.58 3.23
N LEU A 84 7.51 -15.91 3.72
CA LEU A 84 6.61 -16.43 4.75
C LEU A 84 5.91 -17.70 4.28
N LYS A 85 5.43 -17.70 3.03
CA LYS A 85 4.81 -18.88 2.42
C LYS A 85 5.81 -20.04 2.34
N ILE A 86 7.02 -19.81 1.83
CA ILE A 86 8.08 -20.82 1.72
C ILE A 86 8.48 -21.34 3.11
N LEU A 87 8.64 -20.47 4.10
CA LEU A 87 8.98 -20.87 5.47
C LEU A 87 7.86 -21.71 6.09
N SER A 88 6.61 -21.31 5.87
CA SER A 88 5.43 -22.08 6.29
C SER A 88 5.40 -23.47 5.63
N LEU A 89 5.77 -23.58 4.35
CA LEU A 89 5.82 -24.85 3.63
C LEU A 89 7.02 -25.74 4.01
N ASN A 90 8.13 -25.16 4.48
CA ASN A 90 9.34 -25.90 4.84
C ASN A 90 9.46 -26.23 6.34
N GLY A 91 8.53 -25.75 7.17
CA GLY A 91 8.58 -25.94 8.63
C GLY A 91 7.24 -26.12 9.33
N VAL A 92 6.13 -26.18 8.61
CA VAL A 92 4.79 -26.33 9.22
C VAL A 92 3.99 -27.34 8.40
N GLU A 93 3.86 -28.55 8.93
CA GLU A 93 2.63 -29.31 8.72
C GLU A 93 1.49 -28.38 9.14
N ILE A 94 0.73 -27.83 8.18
CA ILE A 94 -0.55 -27.17 8.47
C ILE A 94 -1.63 -28.24 8.25
N PRO A 95 -1.98 -29.05 9.26
CA PRO A 95 -3.17 -29.88 9.22
C PRO A 95 -4.36 -28.98 9.54
N LEU A 96 -4.81 -28.14 8.62
CA LEU A 96 -6.05 -27.40 8.90
C LEU A 96 -6.95 -27.07 7.72
N LEU A 97 -6.84 -27.75 6.59
CA LEU A 97 -7.95 -27.87 5.61
C LEU A 97 -7.77 -29.15 4.78
N GLN A 98 -7.85 -30.32 5.43
CA GLN A 98 -8.48 -31.47 4.79
C GLN A 98 -9.97 -31.34 5.04
N GLU A 99 -10.73 -31.04 3.99
CA GLU A 99 -12.00 -31.69 3.63
C GLU A 99 -12.05 -31.76 2.10
#